data_AF-A0A2N9N0R0-F1
#
_entry.id   AF-A0A2N9N0R0-F1
#
_cell.length_a   1.000
_cell.length_b   1.000
_cell.length_c   1.000
_cell.angle_alpha   90.00
_cell.angle_beta   90.00
_cell.angle_gamma   90.00
#
_symmetry.space_group_name_H-M   'P 1'
#
loop_
_entity.id
_entity.type
_entity.pdbx_description
1 polymer ?
#
loop_
_entity_poly.entity_id
_entity_poly.type
_entity_poly.pdbx_seq_one_letter_code
_entity_poly.pdbx_strand_id
1 'polypeptide(L)'
;MVSIVTEALCSSQNGVAPGLRRFRCPQCHTSYTEAHKPTLDGAYVSQERSVLALRLMVEGNSLRSTERITGLDINTLMKILVKAGEKCEKLMGKLIVNVPVKDLRFAYYNFCRIHKTLRVTPAMEAGIANHIWELAELLA
;
A
#
# COMPACT_ATOMS: atom_id res chain seq x y z
N MET A 1 -23.72 -39.70 22.19
CA MET A 1 -23.45 -38.25 22.11
C MET A 1 -22.56 -38.05 20.88
N VAL A 2 -23.10 -38.32 19.69
CA VAL A 2 -23.87 -37.40 18.83
C VAL A 2 -22.98 -36.29 18.27
N SER A 3 -22.60 -36.50 17.01
CA SER A 3 -22.46 -35.48 15.97
C SER A 3 -21.60 -34.27 16.27
N ILE A 4 -20.31 -34.35 15.95
CA ILE A 4 -19.61 -33.21 15.35
C ILE A 4 -18.88 -33.73 14.12
N VAL A 5 -19.65 -33.91 13.05
CA VAL A 5 -19.11 -33.85 11.69
C VAL A 5 -18.68 -32.39 11.52
N THR A 6 -17.43 -32.07 11.88
CA THR A 6 -16.84 -30.80 11.46
C THR A 6 -16.62 -30.90 9.95
N GLU A 7 -17.57 -30.35 9.20
CA GLU A 7 -17.48 -30.02 7.78
C GLU A 7 -16.34 -29.02 7.53
N ALA A 8 -15.09 -29.41 7.80
CA ALA A 8 -13.93 -28.71 7.29
C ALA A 8 -13.79 -29.11 5.82
N LEU A 9 -14.55 -28.43 4.96
CA LEU A 9 -14.47 -28.48 3.51
C LEU A 9 -13.01 -28.65 3.08
N CYS A 10 -12.71 -29.79 2.45
CA CYS A 10 -11.44 -30.12 1.84
C CYS A 10 -11.13 -29.14 0.70
N SER A 11 -10.74 -27.93 1.08
CA SER A 11 -10.44 -26.82 0.18
C SER A 11 -8.98 -26.99 -0.22
N SER A 12 -8.74 -27.42 -1.46
CA SER A 12 -7.40 -27.58 -2.03
C SER A 12 -6.62 -26.26 -1.95
N GLN A 13 -5.77 -26.08 -0.94
CA GLN A 13 -4.89 -24.91 -0.84
C GLN A 13 -3.48 -25.30 -1.28
N ASN A 14 -3.12 -24.88 -2.49
CA ASN A 14 -1.76 -24.94 -3.01
C ASN A 14 -0.94 -23.80 -2.40
N GLY A 15 -0.32 -24.03 -1.25
CA GLY A 15 0.57 -23.05 -0.63
C GLY A 15 1.02 -23.47 0.76
N VAL A 16 2.19 -24.11 0.85
CA VAL A 16 2.73 -24.59 2.13
C VAL A 16 3.59 -23.49 2.75
N ALA A 17 3.05 -22.76 3.73
CA ALA A 17 3.85 -21.84 4.53
C ALA A 17 4.65 -22.62 5.60
N PRO A 18 5.96 -22.35 5.78
CA PRO A 18 6.78 -23.03 6.77
C PRO A 18 6.36 -22.66 8.20
N GLY A 19 6.27 -23.66 9.09
CA GLY A 19 5.99 -23.49 10.53
C GLY A 19 4.56 -23.85 10.99
N LEU A 20 3.63 -24.13 10.08
CA LEU A 20 2.26 -24.54 10.40
C LEU A 20 2.10 -26.06 10.52
N ARG A 21 1.17 -26.50 11.37
CA ARG A 21 0.82 -27.92 11.48
C ARG A 21 0.24 -28.41 10.16
N ARG A 22 0.72 -29.57 9.72
CA ARG A 22 0.27 -30.27 8.52
C ARG A 22 -0.69 -31.37 8.93
N PHE A 23 -1.86 -31.39 8.31
CA PHE A 23 -2.83 -32.46 8.45
C PHE A 23 -2.96 -33.20 7.12
N ARG A 24 -3.26 -34.49 7.21
CA ARG A 24 -3.56 -35.32 6.04
C ARG A 24 -4.97 -35.85 6.18
N CYS A 25 -5.80 -35.64 5.16
CA CYS A 25 -7.15 -36.20 5.17
C CYS A 25 -7.07 -37.74 5.06
N PRO A 26 -7.75 -38.51 5.93
CA PRO A 26 -7.76 -39.97 5.86
C PRO A 26 -8.56 -40.51 4.66
N GLN A 27 -9.47 -39.71 4.08
CA GLN A 27 -10.36 -40.13 3.00
C GLN A 27 -9.84 -39.80 1.59
N CYS A 28 -9.27 -38.60 1.38
CA CYS A 28 -8.78 -38.17 0.07
C CYS A 28 -7.24 -38.07 -0.02
N HIS A 29 -6.52 -38.34 1.07
CA HIS A 29 -5.06 -38.26 1.17
C HIS A 29 -4.41 -36.90 0.85
N THR A 30 -5.20 -35.86 0.58
CA THR A 30 -4.73 -34.49 0.39
C THR A 30 -4.19 -33.93 1.70
N SER A 31 -3.03 -33.29 1.62
CA SER A 31 -2.42 -32.57 2.73
C SER A 31 -2.96 -31.14 2.79
N TYR A 32 -3.32 -30.68 3.98
CA TYR A 32 -3.75 -29.30 4.23
C TYR A 32 -3.04 -28.73 5.47
N THR A 33 -2.94 -27.40 5.54
CA THR A 33 -2.30 -26.67 6.65
C THR A 33 -3.33 -25.91 7.47
N GLU A 34 -3.02 -25.57 8.72
CA GLU A 34 -3.88 -24.70 9.55
C GLU A 34 -4.22 -23.39 8.82
N ALA A 35 -5.46 -22.91 9.02
CA ALA A 35 -5.92 -21.66 8.43
C ALA A 35 -5.07 -20.48 8.92
N HIS A 36 -4.42 -19.79 7.98
CA HIS A 36 -3.65 -18.60 8.29
C HIS A 36 -4.61 -17.41 8.51
N LYS A 37 -4.40 -16.59 9.55
CA LYS A 37 -5.06 -15.27 9.65
C LYS A 37 -4.21 -14.26 8.86
N PRO A 38 -4.59 -13.87 7.62
CA PRO A 38 -3.86 -12.82 6.93
C PRO A 38 -4.05 -11.48 7.65
N THR A 39 -2.96 -10.76 7.90
CA THR A 39 -3.03 -9.36 8.34
C THR A 39 -2.90 -8.44 7.13
N LEU A 40 -3.99 -7.76 6.81
CA LEU A 40 -4.09 -6.69 5.79
C LEU A 40 -3.86 -7.17 4.34
N ASP A 41 -4.95 -7.30 3.56
CA ASP A 41 -4.96 -7.69 2.13
C ASP A 41 -4.01 -8.85 1.78
N GLY A 42 -4.11 -9.96 2.53
CA GLY A 42 -3.40 -11.20 2.22
C GLY A 42 -1.88 -11.20 2.51
N ALA A 43 -1.34 -10.17 3.16
CA ALA A 43 0.08 -10.14 3.51
C ALA A 43 0.37 -10.90 4.83
N TYR A 44 1.46 -11.67 4.83
CA TYR A 44 2.00 -12.39 6.00
C TYR A 44 2.65 -11.46 7.05
N VAL A 45 2.64 -10.14 6.83
CA VAL A 45 3.39 -9.17 7.63
C VAL A 45 2.53 -8.65 8.79
N SER A 46 3.08 -8.66 10.01
CA SER A 46 2.43 -8.04 11.17
C SER A 46 2.27 -6.53 10.94
N GLN A 47 1.09 -5.98 11.25
CA GLN A 47 0.80 -4.57 10.96
C GLN A 47 1.81 -3.60 11.60
N GLU A 48 2.31 -3.93 12.79
CA GLU A 48 3.32 -3.14 13.49
C GLU A 48 4.62 -2.98 12.68
N ARG A 49 5.09 -4.05 12.02
CA ARG A 49 6.29 -3.99 11.17
C ARG A 49 6.06 -3.15 9.92
N SER A 50 4.88 -3.25 9.33
CA SER A 50 4.51 -2.41 8.17
C SER A 50 4.44 -0.93 8.54
N VAL A 51 3.86 -0.60 9.70
CA VAL A 51 3.79 0.78 10.20
C VAL A 51 5.18 1.31 10.53
N LEU A 52 6.02 0.51 11.18
CA LEU A 52 7.41 0.87 11.46
C LEU A 52 8.20 1.12 10.17
N ALA A 53 8.06 0.24 9.18
CA ALA A 53 8.70 0.39 7.88
C ALA A 53 8.26 1.69 7.18
N LEU A 54 6.95 1.98 7.17
CA LEU A 54 6.42 3.22 6.59
C LEU A 54 6.95 4.47 7.30
N ARG A 55 7.02 4.47 8.64
CA ARG A 55 7.63 5.58 9.39
C ARG A 55 9.09 5.79 8.98
N LEU A 56 9.89 4.74 8.97
CA LEU A 56 11.30 4.83 8.59
C LEU A 56 11.47 5.41 7.18
N MET A 57 10.64 4.97 6.23
CA MET A 57 10.66 5.45 4.85
C MET A 57 10.22 6.92 4.73
N VAL A 58 9.22 7.36 5.50
CA VAL A 58 8.78 8.77 5.55
C VAL A 58 9.86 9.68 6.14
N GLU A 59 10.62 9.21 7.14
CA GLU A 59 11.77 9.91 7.72
C GLU A 59 13.01 9.92 6.80
N GLY A 60 12.91 9.39 5.58
CA GLY A 60 13.97 9.43 4.57
C GLY A 60 15.01 8.30 4.68
N ASN A 61 14.72 7.22 5.42
CA ASN A 61 15.61 6.06 5.42
C ASN A 61 15.59 5.34 4.08
N SER A 62 16.75 4.83 3.66
CA SER A 62 16.84 3.96 2.49
C SER A 62 16.11 2.63 2.72
N LEU A 63 15.66 2.00 1.63
CA LEU A 63 15.02 0.67 1.68
C LEU A 63 15.92 -0.40 2.31
N ARG A 64 17.22 -0.37 2.01
CA ARG A 64 18.19 -1.30 2.60
C ARG A 64 18.42 -1.06 4.09
N SER A 65 18.34 0.19 4.55
CA SER A 65 18.37 0.50 5.99
C SER A 65 17.12 -0.05 6.67
N THR A 66 15.97 0.19 6.04
CA THR A 66 14.66 -0.25 6.53
C THR A 66 14.56 -1.78 6.60
N GLU A 67 15.10 -2.50 5.62
CA GLU A 67 15.19 -3.97 5.62
C GLU A 67 15.95 -4.50 6.84
N ARG A 68 17.12 -3.93 7.16
CA ARG A 68 17.91 -4.34 8.32
C ARG A 68 17.21 -4.08 9.66
N ILE A 69 16.47 -2.97 9.76
CA ILE A 69 15.77 -2.59 11.00
C ILE A 69 14.50 -3.41 11.19
N THR A 70 13.73 -3.61 10.11
CA THR A 70 12.40 -4.24 10.18
C THR A 70 12.44 -5.75 9.97
N GLY A 71 13.54 -6.28 9.42
CA GLY A 71 13.67 -7.69 9.05
C GLY A 71 12.80 -8.08 7.85
N LEU A 72 12.28 -7.10 7.10
CA LEU A 72 11.45 -7.33 5.92
C LEU A 72 12.32 -7.30 4.66
N ASP A 73 12.22 -8.34 3.84
CA ASP A 73 12.86 -8.40 2.54
C ASP A 73 12.52 -7.16 1.70
N ILE A 74 13.51 -6.66 0.95
CA ILE A 74 13.38 -5.46 0.12
C ILE A 74 12.17 -5.51 -0.84
N ASN A 75 11.81 -6.67 -1.39
CA ASN A 75 10.64 -6.80 -2.26
C ASN A 75 9.32 -6.66 -1.49
N THR A 76 9.32 -7.07 -0.23
CA THR A 76 8.16 -6.88 0.66
C THR A 76 7.98 -5.40 0.98
N LEU A 77 9.07 -4.68 1.28
CA LEU A 77 9.05 -3.23 1.48
C LEU A 77 8.54 -2.48 0.24
N MET A 78 8.99 -2.88 -0.95
CA MET A 78 8.49 -2.31 -2.20
C MET A 78 6.99 -2.57 -2.40
N LYS A 79 6.49 -3.79 -2.12
CA LYS A 79 5.05 -4.08 -2.19
C LYS A 79 4.24 -3.27 -1.18
N ILE A 80 4.77 -3.05 0.03
CA ILE A 80 4.13 -2.20 1.04
C ILE A 80 4.02 -0.76 0.53
N LEU A 81 5.08 -0.23 -0.07
CA LEU A 81 5.08 1.11 -0.66
C LEU A 81 4.04 1.26 -1.78
N VAL A 82 3.98 0.31 -2.72
CA VAL A 82 3.00 0.34 -3.81
C VAL A 82 1.57 0.34 -3.25
N LYS A 83 1.26 -0.60 -2.34
CA LYS A 83 -0.06 -0.66 -1.69
C LYS A 83 -0.40 0.60 -0.89
N ALA A 84 0.58 1.21 -0.25
CA ALA A 84 0.41 2.49 0.45
C ALA A 84 0.12 3.63 -0.54
N GLY A 85 0.85 3.68 -1.66
CA GLY A 85 0.65 4.64 -2.74
C GLY A 85 -0.75 4.56 -3.35
N GLU A 86 -1.21 3.36 -3.71
CA GLU A 86 -2.57 3.13 -4.23
C GLU A 86 -3.66 3.60 -3.24
N LYS A 87 -3.42 3.46 -1.93
CA LYS A 87 -4.32 3.98 -0.90
C LYS A 87 -4.27 5.50 -0.83
N CYS A 88 -3.08 6.09 -0.89
CA CYS A 88 -2.90 7.55 -0.91
C CYS A 88 -3.61 8.17 -2.12
N GLU A 89 -3.51 7.58 -3.30
CA GLU A 89 -4.21 8.02 -4.51
C GLU A 89 -5.73 8.04 -4.31
N LYS A 90 -6.30 6.92 -3.82
CA LYS A 90 -7.74 6.81 -3.53
C LYS A 90 -8.19 7.78 -2.43
N LEU A 91 -7.35 8.03 -1.43
CA LEU A 91 -7.64 9.00 -0.36
C LEU A 91 -7.60 10.42 -0.90
N MET A 92 -6.59 10.77 -1.70
CA MET A 92 -6.48 12.09 -2.33
C MET A 92 -7.66 12.36 -3.25
N GLY A 93 -8.06 11.41 -4.10
CA GLY A 93 -9.24 11.56 -4.97
C GLY A 93 -10.58 11.70 -4.23
N LYS A 94 -10.66 11.34 -2.94
CA LYS A 94 -11.86 11.47 -2.11
C LYS A 94 -11.84 12.66 -1.15
N LEU A 95 -10.66 13.02 -0.64
CA LEU A 95 -10.49 14.04 0.40
C LEU A 95 -10.05 15.38 -0.18
N ILE A 96 -9.30 15.38 -1.28
CA ILE A 96 -8.89 16.59 -2.00
C ILE A 96 -9.90 16.86 -3.11
N VAL A 97 -11.17 16.98 -2.71
CA VAL A 97 -12.27 17.42 -3.57
C VAL A 97 -13.04 18.49 -2.81
N ASN A 98 -13.43 19.58 -3.49
CA ASN A 98 -14.08 20.73 -2.87
C ASN A 98 -13.29 21.34 -1.70
N VAL A 99 -11.95 21.37 -1.81
CA VAL A 99 -11.10 22.04 -0.83
C VAL A 99 -11.39 23.55 -0.91
N PRO A 100 -11.94 24.18 0.16
CA PRO A 100 -12.17 25.62 0.14
C PRO A 100 -10.80 26.30 0.04
N VAL A 101 -10.57 27.02 -1.06
CA VAL A 101 -9.29 27.62 -1.40
C VAL A 101 -9.00 28.80 -0.45
N LYS A 102 -8.50 28.49 0.75
CA LYS A 102 -7.91 29.50 1.65
C LYS A 102 -6.46 29.81 1.27
N ASP A 103 -5.81 28.92 0.52
CA ASP A 103 -4.43 29.06 0.07
C ASP A 103 -4.34 29.06 -1.45
N LEU A 104 -4.81 30.13 -2.10
CA LEU A 104 -4.57 30.42 -3.52
C LEU A 104 -3.09 30.23 -3.90
N ARG A 105 -2.19 30.46 -2.92
CA ARG A 105 -0.76 30.25 -3.04
C ARG A 105 -0.37 28.81 -3.36
N PHE A 106 -1.05 27.81 -2.81
CA PHE A 106 -0.77 26.39 -3.11
C PHE A 106 -1.08 26.08 -4.57
N ALA A 107 -2.26 26.50 -5.04
CA ALA A 107 -2.68 26.26 -6.41
C ALA A 107 -1.79 27.02 -7.41
N TYR A 108 -1.52 28.30 -7.15
CA TYR A 108 -0.60 29.10 -7.96
C TYR A 108 0.81 28.50 -8.04
N TYR A 109 1.36 28.02 -6.92
CA TYR A 109 2.71 27.45 -6.87
C TYR A 109 2.82 26.13 -7.65
N ASN A 110 1.78 25.30 -7.63
CA ASN A 110 1.78 23.98 -8.26
C ASN A 110 1.34 24.00 -9.72
N PHE A 111 0.43 24.89 -10.12
CA PHE A 111 -0.19 24.87 -11.45
C PHE A 111 0.24 26.03 -12.36
N CYS A 112 0.54 27.21 -11.80
CA CYS A 112 0.86 28.41 -12.60
C CYS A 112 2.34 28.78 -12.60
N ARG A 113 3.09 28.47 -11.53
CA ARG A 113 4.48 28.90 -11.37
C ARG A 113 5.48 27.88 -11.92
N ILE A 114 6.27 28.29 -12.90
CA ILE A 114 7.45 27.53 -13.35
C ILE A 114 8.55 27.64 -12.29
N HIS A 115 9.09 26.49 -11.85
CA HIS A 115 10.25 26.47 -10.94
C HIS A 115 11.54 26.49 -11.72
N LYS A 116 12.51 27.30 -11.27
CA LYS A 116 13.83 27.37 -11.91
C LYS A 116 14.54 26.01 -11.95
N THR A 117 14.37 25.19 -10.92
CA THR A 117 15.00 23.86 -10.80
C THR A 117 14.33 22.84 -11.73
N LEU A 118 12.99 22.80 -11.77
CA LEU A 118 12.24 21.82 -12.55
C LEU A 118 12.08 22.24 -14.03
N ARG A 119 12.18 23.53 -14.32
CA ARG A 119 11.86 24.15 -15.63
C ARG A 119 10.42 23.98 -16.11
N VAL A 120 9.60 23.25 -15.36
CA VAL A 120 8.16 23.07 -15.51
C VAL A 120 7.45 23.35 -14.17
N THR A 121 6.12 23.29 -14.14
CA THR A 121 5.35 23.39 -12.90
C THR A 121 5.42 22.07 -12.12
N PRO A 122 5.29 22.06 -10.78
CA PRO A 122 5.29 20.83 -10.00
C PRO A 122 4.17 19.88 -10.40
N ALA A 123 2.99 20.41 -10.77
CA ALA A 123 1.89 19.59 -11.27
C ALA A 123 2.22 18.93 -12.61
N MET A 124 2.99 19.58 -13.48
CA MET A 124 3.45 18.97 -14.73
C MET A 124 4.52 17.91 -14.51
N GLU A 125 5.50 18.17 -13.64
CA GLU A 125 6.54 17.19 -13.27
C GLU A 125 5.92 15.92 -12.66
N ALA A 126 4.87 16.10 -11.86
CA ALA A 126 4.12 15.00 -11.25
C ALA A 126 3.13 14.31 -12.22
N GLY A 127 3.00 14.77 -13.46
CA GLY A 127 2.05 14.22 -14.45
C GLY A 127 0.57 14.51 -14.15
N ILE A 128 0.28 15.46 -13.26
CA ILE A 128 -1.08 15.87 -12.87
C ILE A 128 -1.67 16.86 -13.88
N ALA A 129 -0.84 17.71 -14.48
CA ALA A 129 -1.21 18.67 -15.52
C ALA A 129 -0.34 18.49 -16.76
N ASN A 130 -0.91 18.72 -17.95
CA ASN A 130 -0.22 18.62 -19.23
C ASN A 130 0.22 19.98 -19.80
N HIS A 131 -0.16 21.07 -19.15
CA HIS A 131 0.20 22.44 -19.52
C HIS A 131 0.31 23.32 -18.27
N ILE A 132 0.86 24.52 -18.44
CA ILE A 132 0.94 25.54 -17.39
C ILE A 132 -0.40 26.25 -17.35
N TRP A 133 -1.03 26.30 -16.18
CA TRP A 133 -2.34 26.92 -16.03
C TRP A 133 -2.23 28.45 -15.96
N GLU A 134 -3.13 29.14 -16.65
CA GLU A 134 -3.33 30.57 -16.47
C GLU A 134 -4.10 30.87 -15.18
N LEU A 135 -3.90 32.07 -14.61
CA LEU A 135 -4.66 32.51 -13.42
C LEU A 135 -6.17 32.55 -13.69
N ALA A 136 -6.60 32.78 -14.93
CA ALA A 136 -8.00 32.74 -15.32
C ALA A 136 -8.58 31.33 -15.26
N GLU A 137 -7.82 30.33 -15.72
CA GLU A 137 -8.19 28.91 -15.66
C GLU A 137 -8.24 28.40 -14.21
N LEU A 138 -7.47 29.01 -13.31
CA LEU A 138 -7.48 28.69 -11.89
C LEU A 138 -8.72 29.22 -11.15
N LEU A 139 -9.37 30.26 -11.68
CA LEU A 139 -10.54 30.91 -11.08
C LEU A 139 -11.87 30.48 -11.70
N ALA A 140 -11.83 29.79 -12.84
CA ALA A 140 -12.98 29.27 -13.57
C ALA A 140 -13.53 27.98 -12.93
#